data_AF-C4XHE8-F1
#
_entry.id   AF-C4XHE8-F1
#
_cell.length_a   1.000
_cell.length_b   1.000
_cell.length_c   1.000
_cell.angle_alpha   90.00
_cell.angle_beta   90.00
_cell.angle_gamma   90.00
#
_symmetry.space_group_name_H-M   'P 1'
#
loop_
_entity.id
_entity.type
_entity.pdbx_description
1 polymer ?
#
loop_
_entity_poly.entity_id
_entity_poly.type
_entity_poly.pdbx_seq_one_letter_code
_entity_poly.pdbx_strand_id
1 'polypeptide(L)'
;MEQPTHPAAAPTAGPAPGTAPGTEAGTDPGIAGLESVFSDLEARLDALIEARLENLEARRAASQRAELAQRFAAEHPDFETLRENGALAARQRENSLLDEVGAYFSHHLAEAGKANQEETERVRQKALAEGEAAAMERLRARRGSVALGAPSGAPQRGRADDPQLEAPDRFGGVHAVLAARMAARRRDAGL
;
A
#
# COMPACT_ATOMS: atom_id res chain seq x y z
N MET A 1 -12.80 42.82 -38.34
CA MET A 1 -13.44 42.38 -39.60
C MET A 1 -12.69 41.11 -39.98
N GLU A 2 -13.22 39.90 -39.99
CA GLU A 2 -14.58 39.42 -40.27
C GLU A 2 -14.81 38.06 -39.53
N GLN A 3 -15.93 37.93 -38.82
CA GLN A 3 -16.71 36.68 -38.78
C GLN A 3 -17.72 36.75 -39.95
N PRO A 4 -18.57 35.74 -40.26
CA PRO A 4 -18.73 34.36 -39.78
C PRO A 4 -18.88 33.35 -40.96
N THR A 5 -19.11 32.06 -40.70
CA THR A 5 -20.16 31.26 -41.39
C THR A 5 -20.31 29.87 -40.76
N HIS A 6 -21.46 29.64 -40.12
CA HIS A 6 -22.00 28.31 -39.87
C HIS A 6 -22.57 27.73 -41.18
N PRO A 7 -22.52 26.41 -41.38
CA PRO A 7 -23.55 25.72 -42.14
C PRO A 7 -24.55 25.05 -41.19
N ALA A 8 -25.79 25.52 -41.28
CA ALA A 8 -26.99 24.87 -40.78
C ALA A 8 -27.26 23.58 -41.57
N ALA A 9 -27.66 22.51 -40.88
CA ALA A 9 -28.26 21.32 -41.48
C ALA A 9 -29.63 21.08 -40.85
N ALA A 10 -30.59 20.79 -41.73
CA ALA A 10 -32.02 20.92 -41.57
C ALA A 10 -32.68 20.02 -40.51
N PRO A 11 -33.86 20.43 -39.99
CA PRO A 11 -34.74 19.59 -39.19
C PRO A 11 -35.51 18.60 -40.08
N THR A 12 -35.53 17.34 -39.64
CA THR A 12 -36.26 16.23 -40.27
C THR A 12 -37.77 16.44 -40.18
N ALA A 13 -38.45 16.06 -41.27
CA ALA A 13 -39.87 16.15 -41.55
C ALA A 13 -40.80 15.67 -40.43
N GLY A 14 -41.92 16.38 -40.26
CA GLY A 14 -42.96 16.08 -39.27
C GLY A 14 -43.96 15.00 -39.71
N PRO A 15 -44.92 14.66 -38.84
CA PRO A 15 -46.14 13.97 -39.23
C PRO A 15 -47.27 14.96 -39.51
N ALA A 16 -48.09 14.62 -40.51
CA ALA A 16 -49.25 15.34 -41.00
C ALA A 16 -50.39 15.47 -39.95
N PRO A 17 -51.28 16.47 -40.08
CA PRO A 17 -52.38 16.70 -39.16
C PRO A 17 -53.54 15.77 -39.50
N GLY A 18 -54.09 15.08 -38.50
CA GLY A 18 -55.20 14.17 -38.73
C GLY A 18 -55.68 13.49 -37.47
N THR A 19 -56.17 14.26 -36.49
CA THR A 19 -57.04 13.70 -35.44
C THR A 19 -58.17 14.68 -35.16
N ALA A 20 -59.38 14.14 -35.25
CA ALA A 20 -60.67 14.79 -35.09
C ALA A 20 -60.81 15.57 -33.77
N PRO A 21 -61.73 16.55 -33.69
CA PRO A 21 -62.02 17.26 -32.45
C PRO A 21 -62.82 16.32 -31.54
N GLY A 22 -62.09 15.48 -30.81
CA GLY A 22 -62.61 14.79 -29.64
C GLY A 22 -62.78 15.83 -28.54
N THR A 23 -64.02 16.04 -28.14
CA THR A 23 -64.47 16.95 -27.10
C THR A 23 -63.75 16.69 -25.78
N GLU A 24 -62.63 17.36 -25.54
CA GLU A 24 -62.14 17.57 -24.18
C GLU A 24 -63.04 18.65 -23.57
N ALA A 25 -64.12 18.16 -22.97
CA ALA A 25 -64.84 18.88 -21.94
C ALA A 25 -63.79 19.48 -21.01
N GLY A 26 -63.86 20.80 -20.83
CA GLY A 26 -63.07 21.47 -19.81
C GLY A 26 -63.34 20.81 -18.47
N THR A 27 -62.46 19.91 -18.06
CA THR A 27 -62.25 19.59 -16.65
C THR A 27 -61.59 20.80 -16.07
N ASP A 28 -62.44 21.76 -15.68
CA ASP A 28 -62.12 22.72 -14.65
C ASP A 28 -61.61 21.87 -13.46
N PRO A 29 -60.33 21.94 -13.09
CA PRO A 29 -59.87 21.24 -11.91
C PRO A 29 -60.58 21.91 -10.74
N GLY A 30 -61.69 21.32 -10.31
CA GLY A 30 -62.33 21.70 -9.06
C GLY A 30 -61.31 21.65 -7.92
N ILE A 31 -61.66 22.23 -6.77
CA ILE A 31 -60.78 22.44 -5.61
C ILE A 31 -59.86 21.23 -5.27
N ALA A 32 -60.33 19.99 -5.46
CA ALA A 32 -59.56 18.76 -5.26
C ALA A 32 -58.36 18.56 -6.22
N GLY A 33 -58.43 19.04 -7.46
CA GLY A 33 -57.30 18.99 -8.41
C GLY A 33 -56.20 20.01 -8.09
N LEU A 34 -56.54 21.07 -7.34
CA LEU A 34 -55.56 22.01 -6.83
C LEU A 34 -54.81 21.43 -5.64
N GLU A 35 -55.47 20.66 -4.76
CA GLU A 35 -54.83 19.99 -3.62
C GLU A 35 -53.71 19.03 -4.06
N SER A 36 -53.89 18.27 -5.15
CA SER A 36 -52.83 17.41 -5.70
C SER A 36 -51.67 18.21 -6.30
N VAL A 37 -51.97 19.36 -6.93
CA VAL A 37 -50.92 20.25 -7.45
C VAL A 37 -50.14 20.86 -6.30
N PHE A 38 -50.79 21.25 -5.20
CA PHE A 38 -50.13 21.74 -4.00
C PHE A 38 -49.27 20.65 -3.33
N SER A 39 -49.75 19.41 -3.21
CA SER A 39 -48.95 18.32 -2.66
C SER A 39 -47.73 17.99 -3.50
N ASP A 40 -47.87 18.02 -4.84
CA ASP A 40 -46.73 17.82 -5.75
C ASP A 40 -45.73 18.98 -5.66
N LEU A 41 -46.22 20.20 -5.46
CA LEU A 41 -45.38 21.38 -5.29
C LEU A 41 -44.63 21.34 -3.94
N GLU A 42 -45.30 20.92 -2.87
CA GLU A 42 -44.70 20.72 -1.55
C GLU A 42 -43.62 19.64 -1.60
N ALA A 43 -43.91 18.47 -2.16
CA ALA A 43 -42.92 17.41 -2.33
C ALA A 43 -41.70 17.87 -3.16
N ARG A 44 -41.93 18.69 -4.19
CA ARG A 44 -40.84 19.26 -5.00
C ARG A 44 -40.04 20.33 -4.24
N LEU A 45 -40.69 21.12 -3.38
CA LEU A 45 -40.02 22.09 -2.53
C LEU A 45 -39.18 21.39 -1.46
N ASP A 46 -39.70 20.35 -0.84
CA ASP A 46 -38.96 19.55 0.15
C ASP A 46 -37.72 18.91 -0.50
N ALA A 47 -37.86 18.28 -1.67
CA ALA A 47 -36.73 17.72 -2.41
C ALA A 47 -35.69 18.79 -2.81
N LEU A 48 -36.12 20.01 -3.17
CA LEU A 48 -35.22 21.13 -3.46
C LEU A 48 -34.50 21.64 -2.21
N ILE A 49 -35.19 21.65 -1.07
CA ILE A 49 -34.60 22.04 0.22
C ILE A 49 -33.56 21.01 0.62
N GLU A 50 -33.88 19.70 0.57
CA GLU A 50 -32.94 18.61 0.86
C GLU A 50 -31.71 18.68 -0.05
N ALA A 51 -31.89 18.77 -1.37
CA ALA A 51 -30.77 18.88 -2.31
C ALA A 51 -29.91 20.13 -2.08
N ARG A 52 -30.51 21.23 -1.59
CA ARG A 52 -29.78 22.45 -1.23
C ARG A 52 -29.03 22.30 0.08
N LEU A 53 -29.61 21.63 1.07
CA LEU A 53 -28.94 21.31 2.34
C LEU A 53 -27.74 20.40 2.09
N GLU A 54 -27.89 19.33 1.32
CA GLU A 54 -26.79 18.44 0.92
C GLU A 54 -25.67 19.21 0.21
N ASN A 55 -26.01 20.13 -0.69
CA ASN A 55 -25.03 20.98 -1.36
C ASN A 55 -24.29 21.90 -0.38
N LEU A 56 -24.98 22.47 0.60
CA LEU A 56 -24.37 23.32 1.62
C LEU A 56 -23.45 22.52 2.54
N GLU A 57 -23.85 21.31 2.91
CA GLU A 57 -23.03 20.39 3.70
C GLU A 57 -21.79 19.95 2.93
N ALA A 58 -21.93 19.59 1.65
CA ALA A 58 -20.80 19.26 0.78
C ALA A 58 -19.82 20.45 0.65
N ARG A 59 -20.34 21.68 0.48
CA ARG A 59 -19.51 22.90 0.44
C ARG A 59 -18.79 23.15 1.76
N ARG A 60 -19.48 22.97 2.89
CA ARG A 60 -18.89 23.12 4.22
C ARG A 60 -17.82 22.07 4.48
N ALA A 61 -18.06 20.82 4.10
CA ALA A 61 -17.07 19.76 4.22
C ALA A 61 -15.84 20.05 3.34
N ALA A 62 -16.04 20.54 2.11
CA ALA A 62 -14.95 20.93 1.21
C ALA A 62 -14.14 22.10 1.78
N SER A 63 -14.78 23.13 2.35
CA SER A 63 -14.06 24.26 2.96
C SER A 63 -13.26 23.83 4.18
N GLN A 64 -13.83 22.98 5.04
CA GLN A 64 -13.12 22.42 6.20
C GLN A 64 -11.91 21.59 5.78
N ARG A 65 -12.05 20.75 4.73
CA ARG A 65 -10.91 20.00 4.18
C ARG A 65 -9.82 20.93 3.64
N ALA A 66 -10.19 22.00 2.95
CA ALA A 66 -9.23 22.98 2.45
C ALA A 66 -8.50 23.71 3.60
N GLU A 67 -9.21 24.10 4.65
CA GLU A 67 -8.60 24.70 5.86
C GLU A 67 -7.63 23.74 6.55
N LEU A 68 -8.01 22.47 6.70
CA LEU A 68 -7.14 21.46 7.28
C LEU A 68 -5.91 21.20 6.42
N ALA A 69 -6.06 21.17 5.10
CA ALA A 69 -4.93 21.04 4.17
C ALA A 69 -3.97 22.24 4.26
N GLN A 70 -4.49 23.46 4.41
CA GLN A 70 -3.66 24.65 4.61
C GLN A 70 -2.90 24.62 5.95
N ARG A 71 -3.56 24.21 7.03
CA ARG A 71 -2.89 24.02 8.34
C ARG A 71 -1.81 22.96 8.25
N PHE A 72 -2.09 21.86 7.56
CA PHE A 72 -1.11 20.80 7.33
C PHE A 72 0.10 21.29 6.52
N ALA A 73 -0.12 22.03 5.43
CA ALA A 73 0.96 22.62 4.65
C ALA A 73 1.79 23.65 5.46
N ALA A 74 1.16 24.37 6.39
CA ALA A 74 1.86 25.27 7.30
C ALA A 74 2.74 24.52 8.33
N GLU A 75 2.30 23.35 8.79
CA GLU A 75 3.08 22.48 9.70
C GLU A 75 4.19 21.71 8.96
N HIS A 76 3.98 21.42 7.67
CA HIS A 76 4.87 20.63 6.81
C HIS A 76 5.19 21.38 5.51
N PRO A 77 6.19 22.28 5.52
CA PRO A 77 6.50 23.15 4.37
C PRO A 77 7.02 22.39 3.14
N ASP A 78 7.56 21.19 3.35
CA ASP A 78 8.00 20.27 2.31
C ASP A 78 6.83 19.60 1.56
N PHE A 79 5.64 19.55 2.16
CA PHE A 79 4.44 18.97 1.54
C PHE A 79 4.10 19.59 0.18
N GLU A 80 4.14 20.91 0.05
CA GLU A 80 3.83 21.59 -1.22
C GLU A 80 4.85 21.24 -2.29
N THR A 81 6.14 21.20 -1.93
CA THR A 81 7.20 20.83 -2.87
C THR A 81 7.07 19.39 -3.35
N LEU A 82 6.71 18.45 -2.47
CA LEU A 82 6.49 17.04 -2.82
C LEU A 82 5.25 16.86 -3.70
N ARG A 83 4.22 17.70 -3.50
CA ARG A 83 3.03 17.74 -4.34
C ARG A 83 3.35 18.26 -5.74
N GLU A 84 4.09 19.36 -5.84
CA GLU A 84 4.53 19.97 -7.12
C GLU A 84 5.46 19.06 -7.92
N ASN A 85 6.39 18.38 -7.23
CA ASN A 85 7.29 17.41 -7.83
C ASN A 85 6.58 16.11 -8.26
N GLY A 86 5.30 15.95 -7.95
CA GLY A 86 4.50 14.78 -8.31
C GLY A 86 4.84 13.50 -7.54
N ALA A 87 5.69 13.58 -6.51
CA ALA A 87 6.08 12.44 -5.68
C ALA A 87 4.88 11.84 -4.95
N LEU A 88 3.96 12.70 -4.47
CA LEU A 88 2.71 12.27 -3.83
C LEU A 88 1.77 11.59 -4.83
N ALA A 89 1.65 12.14 -6.04
CA ALA A 89 0.83 11.55 -7.10
C ALA A 89 1.36 10.18 -7.54
N ALA A 90 2.68 9.98 -7.57
CA ALA A 90 3.28 8.68 -7.82
C ALA A 90 2.89 7.66 -6.73
N ARG A 91 2.92 8.06 -5.45
CA ARG A 91 2.48 7.21 -4.34
C ARG A 91 1.00 6.84 -4.39
N GLN A 92 0.16 7.77 -4.80
CA GLN A 92 -1.27 7.50 -4.98
C GLN A 92 -1.56 6.53 -6.13
N ARG A 93 -0.72 6.52 -7.18
CA ARG A 93 -0.84 5.52 -8.25
C ARG A 93 -0.45 4.12 -7.77
N GLU A 94 0.53 4.03 -6.87
CA GLU A 94 0.92 2.77 -6.23
C GLU A 94 -0.16 2.28 -5.26
N ASN A 95 -0.86 3.20 -4.59
CA ASN A 95 -1.95 2.89 -3.68
C ASN A 95 -3.07 3.94 -3.77
N SER A 96 -4.14 3.59 -4.47
CA SER A 96 -5.29 4.48 -4.73
C SER A 96 -6.15 4.79 -3.50
N LEU A 97 -5.90 4.11 -2.37
CA LEU A 97 -6.59 4.40 -1.10
C LEU A 97 -5.92 5.55 -0.34
N LEU A 98 -4.74 5.99 -0.77
CA LEU A 98 -4.03 7.06 -0.10
C LEU A 98 -4.55 8.42 -0.55
N ASP A 99 -5.07 9.19 0.41
CA ASP A 99 -5.24 10.63 0.26
C ASP A 99 -3.87 11.33 0.15
N GLU A 100 -3.83 12.60 -0.28
CA GLU A 100 -2.57 13.34 -0.49
C GLU A 100 -1.70 13.40 0.79
N VAL A 101 -2.33 13.56 1.95
CA VAL A 101 -1.65 13.54 3.26
C VAL A 101 -1.12 12.13 3.61
N GLY A 102 -1.89 11.10 3.30
CA GLY A 102 -1.45 9.71 3.47
C GLY A 102 -0.27 9.37 2.56
N ALA A 103 -0.30 9.86 1.32
CA ALA A 103 0.80 9.75 0.38
C ALA A 103 2.07 10.44 0.91
N TYR A 104 1.94 11.59 1.56
CA TYR A 104 3.06 12.31 2.18
C TYR A 104 3.72 11.48 3.30
N PHE A 105 2.95 10.94 4.25
CA PHE A 105 3.53 10.09 5.29
C PHE A 105 4.14 8.81 4.72
N SER A 106 3.52 8.22 3.70
CA SER A 106 4.08 7.05 3.02
C SER A 106 5.42 7.34 2.34
N HIS A 107 5.59 8.56 1.81
CA HIS A 107 6.83 9.01 1.21
C HIS A 107 7.95 9.04 2.25
N HIS A 108 7.74 9.71 3.38
CA HIS A 108 8.74 9.79 4.45
C HIS A 108 9.04 8.43 5.10
N LEU A 109 8.02 7.57 5.28
CA LEU A 109 8.24 6.22 5.78
C LEU A 109 9.12 5.41 4.83
N ALA A 110 8.94 5.56 3.52
CA ALA A 110 9.78 4.87 2.55
C ALA A 110 11.20 5.45 2.48
N GLU A 111 11.38 6.76 2.62
CA GLU A 111 12.70 7.37 2.72
C GLU A 111 13.46 6.89 3.96
N ALA A 112 12.80 6.88 5.11
CA ALA A 112 13.36 6.32 6.34
C ALA A 112 13.68 4.82 6.19
N GLY A 113 12.81 4.08 5.49
CA GLY A 113 13.02 2.66 5.17
C GLY A 113 14.27 2.43 4.31
N LYS A 114 14.51 3.27 3.29
CA LYS A 114 15.72 3.19 2.45
C LYS A 114 16.99 3.41 3.25
N ALA A 115 17.02 4.43 4.11
CA ALA A 115 18.17 4.71 4.98
C ALA A 115 18.48 3.51 5.89
N ASN A 116 17.46 2.93 6.52
CA ASN A 116 17.63 1.73 7.35
C ASN A 116 18.09 0.52 6.53
N GLN A 117 17.56 0.32 5.32
CA GLN A 117 17.98 -0.77 4.44
C GLN A 117 19.47 -0.63 4.08
N GLU A 118 19.93 0.55 3.70
CA GLU A 118 21.35 0.81 3.42
C GLU A 118 22.23 0.52 4.64
N GLU A 119 21.80 0.90 5.85
CA GLU A 119 22.52 0.58 7.07
C GLU A 119 22.59 -0.93 7.31
N THR A 120 21.48 -1.65 7.16
CA THR A 120 21.48 -3.11 7.32
C THR A 120 22.33 -3.81 6.27
N GLU A 121 22.38 -3.31 5.04
CA GLU A 121 23.24 -3.83 3.98
C GLU A 121 24.71 -3.59 4.28
N ARG A 122 25.08 -2.40 4.77
CA ARG A 122 26.44 -2.11 5.23
C ARG A 122 26.86 -3.03 6.37
N VAL A 123 25.97 -3.27 7.34
CA VAL A 123 26.24 -4.20 8.45
C VAL A 123 26.40 -5.63 7.92
N ARG A 124 25.55 -6.08 6.99
CA ARG A 124 25.66 -7.40 6.36
C ARG A 124 26.99 -7.56 5.62
N GLN A 125 27.40 -6.57 4.83
CA GLN A 125 28.67 -6.60 4.09
C GLN A 125 29.86 -6.67 5.05
N LYS A 126 29.85 -5.87 6.13
CA LYS A 126 30.89 -5.94 7.17
C LYS A 126 30.94 -7.30 7.85
N ALA A 127 29.79 -7.86 8.22
CA ALA A 127 29.72 -9.18 8.84
C ALA A 127 30.22 -10.30 7.91
N LEU A 128 29.94 -10.21 6.61
CA LEU A 128 30.48 -11.14 5.61
C LEU A 128 32.00 -11.03 5.49
N ALA A 129 32.53 -9.81 5.39
CA ALA A 129 33.97 -9.56 5.31
C ALA A 129 34.73 -10.03 6.57
N GLU A 130 34.17 -9.80 7.76
CA GLU A 130 34.70 -10.31 9.02
C GLU A 130 34.65 -11.84 9.09
N GLY A 131 33.55 -12.45 8.60
CA GLY A 131 33.41 -13.89 8.49
C GLY A 131 34.45 -14.52 7.56
N GLU A 132 34.71 -13.91 6.41
CA GLU A 132 35.73 -14.33 5.44
C GLU A 132 37.14 -14.17 6.01
N ALA A 133 37.43 -13.05 6.69
CA ALA A 133 38.70 -12.81 7.36
C ALA A 133 38.96 -13.86 8.46
N ALA A 134 37.96 -14.14 9.30
CA ALA A 134 38.05 -15.16 10.34
C ALA A 134 38.22 -16.57 9.74
N ALA A 135 37.56 -16.87 8.62
CA ALA A 135 37.72 -18.14 7.91
C ALA A 135 39.14 -18.28 7.32
N MET A 136 39.67 -17.22 6.71
CA MET A 136 41.05 -17.20 6.21
C MET A 136 42.07 -17.33 7.34
N GLU A 137 41.88 -16.67 8.48
CA GLU A 137 42.75 -16.85 9.65
C GLU A 137 42.70 -18.28 10.19
N ARG A 138 41.52 -18.90 10.26
CA ARG A 138 41.42 -20.33 10.62
C ARG A 138 42.14 -21.23 9.62
N LEU A 139 42.07 -20.93 8.33
CA LEU A 139 42.81 -21.66 7.30
C LEU A 139 44.32 -21.44 7.42
N ARG A 140 44.79 -20.21 7.68
CA ARG A 140 46.20 -19.90 7.91
C ARG A 140 46.72 -20.61 9.16
N ALA A 141 46.00 -20.53 10.27
CA ALA A 141 46.36 -21.23 11.51
C ALA A 141 46.42 -22.76 11.31
N ARG A 142 45.46 -23.33 10.56
CA ARG A 142 45.46 -24.76 10.22
C ARG A 142 46.61 -25.15 9.27
N ARG A 143 46.99 -24.30 8.31
CA ARG A 143 48.16 -24.54 7.46
C ARG A 143 49.47 -24.40 8.24
N GLY A 144 49.56 -23.42 9.14
CA GLY A 144 50.71 -23.23 10.02
C GLY A 144 50.93 -24.39 10.98
N SER A 145 49.86 -24.98 11.54
CA SER A 145 49.98 -26.17 12.41
C SER A 145 50.40 -27.43 11.65
N VAL A 146 50.03 -27.56 10.37
CA VAL A 146 50.50 -28.64 9.49
C VAL A 146 51.96 -28.43 9.09
N ALA A 147 52.39 -27.19 8.84
CA ALA A 147 53.76 -26.86 8.44
C ALA A 147 54.79 -26.96 9.60
N LEU A 148 54.37 -26.72 10.85
CA LEU A 148 55.21 -26.87 12.04
C LEU A 148 55.43 -28.32 12.48
N GLY A 149 54.95 -29.31 11.72
CA GLY A 149 55.41 -30.70 11.84
C GLY A 149 55.13 -31.34 13.20
N ALA A 150 54.10 -30.92 13.93
CA ALA A 150 53.58 -31.75 14.99
C ALA A 150 52.87 -32.93 14.32
N PRO A 151 53.30 -34.20 14.52
CA PRO A 151 52.40 -35.30 14.24
C PRO A 151 51.22 -35.09 15.18
N SER A 152 50.13 -34.52 14.66
CA SER A 152 48.84 -34.78 15.25
C SER A 152 48.68 -36.27 15.06
N GLY A 153 49.12 -37.05 16.06
CA GLY A 153 48.52 -38.35 16.32
C GLY A 153 47.04 -38.07 16.22
N ALA A 154 46.41 -38.61 15.18
CA ALA A 154 44.98 -38.49 15.04
C ALA A 154 44.45 -38.99 16.39
N PRO A 155 43.73 -38.18 17.20
CA PRO A 155 42.81 -38.84 18.08
C PRO A 155 41.94 -39.63 17.11
N GLN A 156 42.01 -40.95 17.23
CA GLN A 156 41.09 -41.89 16.63
C GLN A 156 39.69 -41.47 17.13
N ARG A 157 39.15 -40.37 16.58
CA ARG A 157 37.81 -39.88 16.85
C ARG A 157 36.94 -40.97 16.27
N GLY A 158 36.37 -41.76 17.17
CA GLY A 158 35.54 -42.92 16.92
C GLY A 158 34.93 -42.87 15.52
N ARG A 159 35.58 -43.58 14.60
CA ARG A 159 34.92 -44.16 13.45
C ARG A 159 34.18 -45.39 14.00
N ALA A 160 33.24 -45.11 14.91
CA ALA A 160 32.19 -46.04 15.27
C ALA A 160 31.09 -45.69 14.27
N ASP A 161 30.71 -46.67 13.47
CA ASP A 161 29.54 -46.61 12.61
C ASP A 161 28.33 -46.37 13.52
N ASP A 162 27.95 -45.10 13.70
CA ASP A 162 26.90 -44.70 14.62
C ASP A 162 25.54 -44.85 13.91
N PRO A 163 24.71 -45.84 14.28
CA PRO A 163 23.48 -46.17 13.56
C PRO A 163 22.42 -45.06 13.60
N GLN A 164 22.60 -44.06 14.48
CA GLN A 164 21.71 -42.91 14.62
C GLN A 164 21.88 -41.87 13.50
N LEU A 165 23.05 -41.80 12.88
CA LEU A 165 23.32 -40.91 11.72
C LEU A 165 22.94 -41.57 10.40
N GLU A 166 22.90 -42.90 10.33
CA GLU A 166 22.44 -43.65 9.16
C GLU A 166 20.90 -43.62 9.00
N ALA A 167 20.16 -43.48 10.10
CA ALA A 167 18.70 -43.38 10.09
C ALA A 167 18.19 -42.23 10.97
N PRO A 168 18.47 -40.96 10.60
CA PRO A 168 18.17 -39.79 11.42
C PRO A 168 16.66 -39.60 11.66
N ASP A 169 15.81 -40.06 10.74
CA ASP A 169 14.36 -39.91 10.83
C ASP A 169 13.74 -40.70 12.00
N ARG A 170 14.38 -41.79 12.43
CA ARG A 170 13.96 -42.56 13.61
C ARG A 170 14.23 -41.83 14.93
N PHE A 171 15.07 -40.81 14.89
CA PHE A 171 15.53 -40.04 16.04
C PHE A 171 15.10 -38.56 15.97
N GLY A 172 14.04 -38.26 15.20
CA GLY A 172 13.48 -36.90 15.10
C GLY A 172 14.20 -36.00 14.08
N GLY A 173 14.94 -36.60 13.14
CA GLY A 173 15.64 -35.90 12.07
C GLY A 173 17.07 -35.49 12.41
N VAL A 174 17.82 -35.08 11.38
CA VAL A 174 19.27 -34.80 11.45
C VAL A 174 19.60 -33.74 12.50
N HIS A 175 18.77 -32.72 12.65
CA HIS A 175 18.98 -31.63 13.61
C HIS A 175 18.83 -32.08 15.06
N ALA A 176 17.88 -32.98 15.35
CA ALA A 176 17.69 -33.52 16.68
C ALA A 176 18.87 -34.40 17.11
N VAL A 177 19.35 -35.26 16.22
CA VAL A 177 20.53 -36.12 16.44
C VAL A 177 21.78 -35.26 16.69
N LEU A 178 21.98 -34.21 15.89
CA LEU A 178 23.11 -33.30 16.07
C LEU A 178 23.01 -32.48 17.37
N ALA A 179 21.82 -31.99 17.73
CA ALA A 179 21.61 -31.28 18.98
C ALA A 179 21.86 -32.16 20.20
N ALA A 180 21.36 -33.40 20.21
CA ALA A 180 21.61 -34.37 21.26
C ALA A 180 23.11 -34.68 21.40
N ARG A 181 23.81 -34.80 20.26
CA ARG A 181 25.27 -35.02 20.25
C ARG A 181 26.04 -33.83 20.81
N MET A 182 25.63 -32.61 20.47
CA MET A 182 26.27 -31.40 21.01
C MET A 182 26.00 -31.26 22.51
N ALA A 183 24.82 -31.64 22.98
CA ALA A 183 24.50 -31.68 24.40
C ALA A 183 25.33 -32.74 25.16
N ALA A 184 25.50 -33.94 24.60
CA ALA A 184 26.36 -34.98 25.16
C ALA A 184 27.81 -34.52 25.27
N ARG A 185 28.34 -33.90 24.21
CA ARG A 185 29.71 -33.32 24.24
C ARG A 185 29.90 -32.23 25.28
N ARG A 186 28.86 -31.43 25.56
CA ARG A 186 28.92 -30.41 26.62
C ARG A 186 29.00 -31.07 27.99
N ARG A 187 28.17 -32.09 28.24
CA ARG A 187 28.22 -32.87 29.49
C ARG A 187 29.56 -33.57 29.70
N ASP A 188 30.11 -34.19 28.66
CA ASP A 188 31.41 -34.86 28.74
C ASP A 188 32.56 -33.87 28.98
N ALA A 189 32.38 -32.61 28.56
CA ALA A 189 33.30 -31.51 28.83
C ALA A 189 33.04 -30.82 30.19
N GLY A 190 32.07 -31.31 30.99
CA GLY A 190 31.74 -30.75 32.30
C GLY A 190 30.97 -29.43 32.27
N LEU A 191 30.29 -29.12 31.15
CA LEU A 191 29.40 -27.97 30.96
C LEU A 191 27.93 -28.42 31.04
#